data_AF-A0A7S1KXI9-F1
#
_entry.id   AF-A0A7S1KXI9-F1
#
_cell.length_a   1.000
_cell.length_b   1.000
_cell.length_c   1.000
_cell.angle_alpha   90.00
_cell.angle_beta   90.00
_cell.angle_gamma   90.00
#
_symmetry.space_group_name_H-M   'P 1'
#
loop_
_entity.id
_entity.type
_entity.pdbx_description
1 polymer ?
#
loop_
_entity_poly.entity_id
_entity_poly.type
_entity_poly.pdbx_seq_one_letter_code
_entity_poly.pdbx_strand_id
1 'polypeptide(L)'
;GTHQPQRTTSAAPKDLADCALWDSVISGDEDGVDTALRRATPSLFEARDANGWTLTHAAALGSSSASARILSQLLAHHAFRQSVNITAHDGLSPLMLAL
;
A
#
# COMPACT_ATOMS: atom_id res chain seq x y z
N GLY A 1 -9.29 4.22 -24.10
CA GLY A 1 -7.85 3.93 -24.16
C GLY A 1 -7.27 4.22 -22.81
N THR A 2 -7.27 3.24 -21.92
CA THR A 2 -6.61 3.33 -20.63
C THR A 2 -5.53 2.28 -20.64
N HIS A 3 -4.29 2.70 -20.88
CA HIS A 3 -3.14 1.90 -20.45
C HIS A 3 -3.19 1.89 -18.91
N GLN A 4 -4.00 1.01 -18.32
CA GLN A 4 -3.60 0.42 -17.06
C GLN A 4 -2.40 -0.45 -17.44
N PRO A 5 -1.15 -0.03 -17.17
CA PRO A 5 -0.03 -0.94 -17.34
C PRO A 5 -0.39 -2.20 -16.58
N GLN A 6 -0.24 -3.33 -17.27
CA GLN A 6 -0.36 -4.67 -16.73
C GLN A 6 0.63 -4.80 -15.55
N ARG A 7 0.26 -4.29 -14.38
CA ARG A 7 1.09 -4.29 -13.17
C ARG A 7 0.38 -5.23 -12.21
N THR A 8 0.79 -6.49 -12.30
CA THR A 8 0.53 -7.51 -11.30
C THR A 8 0.63 -6.88 -9.92
N THR A 9 -0.37 -7.10 -9.07
CA THR A 9 -0.31 -6.82 -7.63
C THR A 9 1.08 -7.18 -7.14
N SER A 10 1.88 -6.15 -6.89
CA SER A 10 3.31 -6.31 -6.70
C SER A 10 3.50 -7.04 -5.38
N ALA A 11 4.22 -8.16 -5.43
CA ALA A 11 4.35 -9.05 -4.29
C ALA A 11 5.02 -8.31 -3.12
N ALA A 12 4.54 -8.56 -1.90
CA ALA A 12 5.10 -7.97 -0.69
C ALA A 12 6.64 -8.09 -0.66
N PRO A 13 7.35 -7.15 -0.03
CA PRO A 13 8.79 -7.22 0.13
C PRO A 13 9.16 -8.55 0.80
N LYS A 14 10.03 -9.32 0.16
CA LYS A 14 10.30 -10.72 0.53
C LYS A 14 10.93 -10.92 1.92
N ASP A 15 11.40 -9.83 2.53
CA ASP A 15 12.18 -9.84 3.77
C ASP A 15 11.43 -9.31 5.00
N LEU A 16 10.15 -8.95 4.88
CA LEU A 16 9.38 -8.46 6.02
C LEU A 16 8.59 -9.60 6.65
N ALA A 17 8.91 -9.90 7.92
CA ALA A 17 8.13 -10.80 8.77
C ALA A 17 6.64 -10.38 8.91
N ASP A 18 6.30 -9.18 8.45
CA ASP A 18 4.99 -8.56 8.52
C ASP A 18 4.24 -8.52 7.16
N CYS A 19 4.32 -9.57 6.34
CA CYS A 19 3.55 -9.69 5.08
C CYS A 19 2.02 -9.63 5.29
N ALA A 20 1.51 -9.88 6.49
CA ALA A 20 0.07 -9.91 6.77
C ALA A 20 -0.64 -8.57 6.44
N LEU A 21 0.02 -7.43 6.69
CA LEU A 21 -0.55 -6.13 6.37
C LEU A 21 -0.61 -5.91 4.85
N TRP A 22 0.44 -6.31 4.14
CA TRP A 22 0.49 -6.24 2.67
C TRP A 22 -0.59 -7.12 2.04
N ASP A 23 -0.73 -8.35 2.50
CA ASP A 23 -1.76 -9.28 2.01
C ASP A 23 -3.16 -8.71 2.23
N SER A 24 -3.43 -8.17 3.43
CA SER A 24 -4.74 -7.57 3.76
C SER A 24 -5.05 -6.36 2.87
N VAL A 25 -4.05 -5.52 2.56
CA VAL A 25 -4.23 -4.39 1.64
C VAL A 25 -4.55 -4.87 0.22
N ILE A 26 -3.81 -5.86 -0.28
CA ILE A 26 -3.98 -6.39 -1.63
C ILE A 26 -5.33 -7.09 -1.77
N SER A 27 -5.77 -7.83 -0.75
CA SER A 27 -7.06 -8.52 -0.75
C SER A 27 -8.24 -7.60 -0.47
N GLY A 28 -7.99 -6.37 0.03
CA GLY A 28 -9.04 -5.44 0.45
C GLY A 28 -9.69 -5.82 1.79
N ASP A 29 -8.99 -6.56 2.65
CA ASP A 29 -9.45 -6.98 3.98
C ASP A 29 -9.27 -5.85 5.00
N GLU A 30 -10.32 -5.04 5.19
CA GLU A 30 -10.30 -3.87 6.09
C GLU A 30 -10.03 -4.26 7.56
N ASP A 31 -10.59 -5.39 8.03
CA ASP A 31 -10.41 -5.90 9.40
C ASP A 31 -9.00 -6.47 9.61
N GLY A 32 -8.47 -7.16 8.58
CA GLY A 32 -7.09 -7.62 8.54
C GLY A 32 -6.09 -6.46 8.60
N VAL A 33 -6.34 -5.38 7.85
CA VAL A 33 -5.54 -4.15 7.88
C VAL A 33 -5.54 -3.53 9.28
N ASP A 34 -6.70 -3.36 9.90
CA ASP A 34 -6.82 -2.79 11.25
C ASP A 34 -6.06 -3.63 12.30
N THR A 35 -6.18 -4.96 12.22
CA THR A 35 -5.46 -5.88 13.11
C THR A 35 -3.95 -5.86 12.88
N ALA A 36 -3.51 -5.83 11.63
CA ALA A 36 -2.10 -5.81 11.30
C ALA A 36 -1.45 -4.44 11.60
N LEU A 37 -2.18 -3.33 11.44
CA LEU A 37 -1.72 -1.99 11.82
C LEU A 37 -1.40 -1.88 13.32
N ARG A 38 -2.20 -2.51 14.19
CA ARG A 38 -1.92 -2.58 15.64
C ARG A 38 -0.61 -3.28 15.98
N ARG A 39 -0.11 -4.14 15.08
CA ARG A 39 1.11 -4.93 15.25
C ARG A 39 2.24 -4.45 14.34
N ALA A 40 2.01 -3.41 13.55
CA ALA A 40 2.94 -2.97 12.53
C ALA A 40 4.22 -2.41 13.16
N THR A 41 5.35 -2.83 12.61
CA THR A 41 6.67 -2.33 13.01
C THR A 41 7.06 -1.12 12.16
N PRO A 42 7.95 -0.23 12.65
CA PRO A 42 8.46 0.90 11.87
C PRO A 42 9.03 0.55 10.50
N SER A 43 9.61 -0.65 10.37
CA SER A 43 10.18 -1.14 9.12
C SER A 43 9.17 -1.34 7.99
N LEU A 44 7.88 -1.50 8.31
CA LEU A 44 6.80 -1.61 7.32
C LEU A 44 6.48 -0.30 6.61
N PHE A 45 6.79 0.85 7.21
CA PHE A 45 6.41 2.16 6.63
C PHE A 45 7.30 2.56 5.46
N GLU A 46 8.56 2.13 5.49
CA GLU A 46 9.56 2.37 4.45
C GLU A 46 9.75 1.16 3.53
N ALA A 47 9.05 0.07 3.83
CA ALA A 47 9.00 -1.13 3.06
C ALA A 47 8.65 -0.84 1.59
N ARG A 48 9.50 -1.33 0.69
CA ARG A 48 9.27 -1.26 -0.74
C ARG A 48 9.40 -2.62 -1.38
N ASP A 49 8.50 -2.91 -2.30
CA ASP A 49 8.61 -4.10 -3.12
C ASP A 49 9.63 -3.92 -4.27
N ALA A 50 9.70 -4.90 -5.17
CA ALA A 50 10.63 -4.88 -6.30
C ALA A 50 10.41 -3.70 -7.27
N ASN A 51 9.22 -3.10 -7.27
CA ASN A 51 8.88 -1.94 -8.09
C ASN A 51 9.08 -0.61 -7.35
N GLY A 52 9.61 -0.65 -6.12
CA GLY A 52 9.75 0.53 -5.27
C GLY A 52 8.43 0.98 -4.65
N TRP A 53 7.35 0.19 -4.76
CA TRP A 53 6.05 0.55 -4.24
C TRP A 53 6.01 0.30 -2.74
N THR A 54 5.38 1.23 -2.03
CA THR A 54 5.03 1.11 -0.63
C THR A 54 3.63 0.54 -0.45
N LEU A 55 3.26 0.23 0.78
CA LEU A 55 1.92 -0.22 1.15
C LEU A 55 0.81 0.75 0.72
N THR A 56 1.09 2.06 0.78
CA THR A 56 0.18 3.12 0.31
C THR A 56 0.02 3.15 -1.20
N HIS A 57 1.04 2.78 -1.99
CA HIS A 57 0.88 2.59 -3.45
C HIS A 57 -0.09 1.44 -3.74
N ALA A 58 0.08 0.31 -3.03
CA ALA A 58 -0.78 -0.86 -3.21
C ALA A 58 -2.25 -0.55 -2.86
N ALA A 59 -2.49 0.16 -1.75
CA ALA A 59 -3.85 0.58 -1.36
C ALA A 59 -4.48 1.55 -2.38
N ALA A 60 -3.69 2.48 -2.93
CA ALA A 60 -4.16 3.47 -3.88
C ALA A 60 -4.45 2.90 -5.28
N LEU A 61 -3.81 1.79 -5.67
CA LEU A 61 -4.07 1.14 -6.96
C LEU A 61 -5.50 0.57 -7.04
N GLY A 62 -6.07 0.19 -5.90
CA GLY A 62 -7.38 -0.45 -5.87
C GLY A 62 -8.51 0.53 -6.21
N SER A 63 -9.40 0.14 -7.12
CA SER A 63 -10.55 0.96 -7.55
C SER A 63 -11.83 0.69 -6.75
N SER A 64 -11.74 -0.03 -5.63
CA SER A 64 -12.88 -0.41 -4.80
C SER A 64 -13.07 0.56 -3.63
N SER A 65 -14.30 0.68 -3.13
CA SER A 65 -14.59 1.40 -1.89
C SER A 65 -13.76 0.90 -0.70
N ALA A 66 -13.46 -0.41 -0.67
CA ALA A 66 -12.58 -1.00 0.33
C ALA A 66 -11.15 -0.46 0.23
N SER A 67 -10.60 -0.34 -0.98
CA SER A 67 -9.25 0.19 -1.23
C SER A 67 -9.13 1.66 -0.79
N ALA A 68 -10.15 2.47 -1.07
CA ALA A 68 -10.21 3.86 -0.61
C ALA A 68 -10.29 3.98 0.92
N ARG A 69 -11.02 3.08 1.58
CA ARG A 69 -11.08 3.01 3.05
C ARG A 69 -9.76 2.57 3.66
N ILE A 70 -9.15 1.53 3.12
CA ILE A 70 -7.84 1.04 3.54
C ILE A 70 -6.79 2.14 3.37
N LEU A 71 -6.77 2.83 2.23
CA LEU A 71 -5.90 3.99 2.04
C LEU A 71 -6.16 5.04 3.13
N SER A 72 -7.43 5.36 3.41
CA SER A 72 -7.77 6.30 4.49
C SER A 72 -7.30 5.83 5.87
N GLN A 73 -7.42 4.54 6.20
CA GLN A 73 -6.92 3.96 7.45
C GLN A 73 -5.39 4.07 7.57
N LEU A 74 -4.68 3.76 6.48
CA LEU A 74 -3.23 3.92 6.43
C LEU A 74 -2.85 5.39 6.65
N LEU A 75 -3.50 6.34 5.98
CA LEU A 75 -3.20 7.77 6.10
C LEU A 75 -3.57 8.38 7.47
N ALA A 76 -4.57 7.81 8.14
CA ALA A 76 -4.90 8.16 9.52
C ALA A 76 -3.79 7.74 10.49
N HIS A 77 -3.04 6.69 10.16
CA HIS A 77 -1.91 6.24 10.96
C HIS A 77 -0.70 7.14 10.69
N HIS A 78 -0.27 7.89 11.71
CA HIS A 78 0.75 8.96 11.59
C HIS A 78 2.04 8.51 10.91
N ALA A 79 2.41 7.23 11.04
CA ALA A 79 3.61 6.67 10.44
C ALA A 79 3.57 6.59 8.90
N PHE A 80 2.39 6.51 8.27
CA PHE A 80 2.25 6.45 6.81
C PHE A 80 2.00 7.83 6.18
N ARG A 81 1.84 8.89 6.97
CA ARG A 81 1.54 10.25 6.45
C ARG A 81 2.58 10.78 5.48
N GLN A 82 3.84 10.38 5.62
CA GLN A 82 4.90 10.80 4.70
C GLN A 82 5.02 9.91 3.47
N SER A 83 4.39 8.72 3.48
CA SER A 83 4.49 7.75 2.39
C SER A 83 3.67 8.14 1.16
N VAL A 84 2.69 9.05 1.28
CA VAL A 84 1.85 9.52 0.16
C VAL A 84 2.58 10.30 -0.92
N ASN A 85 3.76 10.82 -0.58
CA ASN A 85 4.59 11.60 -1.50
C ASN A 85 5.84 10.84 -1.96
N ILE A 86 6.03 9.61 -1.50
CA ILE A 86 7.12 8.75 -1.98
C ILE A 86 6.78 8.33 -3.39
N THR A 87 7.71 8.46 -4.31
CA THR A 87 7.58 7.93 -5.67
C THR A 87 8.21 6.55 -5.78
N ALA A 88 7.53 5.66 -6.49
CA ALA A 88 8.03 4.37 -6.89
C ALA A 88 9.06 4.48 -8.04
N HIS A 89 9.61 3.35 -8.51
CA HIS A 89 10.55 3.32 -9.64
C HIS A 89 9.96 3.87 -10.95
N ASP A 90 8.64 3.79 -11.09
CA ASP A 90 7.88 4.36 -12.21
C ASP A 90 7.61 5.87 -12.06
N GLY A 91 8.09 6.49 -10.99
CA GLY A 91 7.91 7.91 -10.70
C GLY A 91 6.53 8.30 -10.19
N LEU A 92 5.61 7.34 -10.03
CA LEU A 92 4.27 7.61 -9.51
C LEU A 92 4.29 7.60 -7.98
N SER A 93 3.53 8.50 -7.36
CA SER A 93 3.23 8.44 -5.93
C SER A 93 1.88 7.76 -5.68
N PRO A 94 1.58 7.32 -4.43
CA PRO A 94 0.28 6.76 -4.09
C PRO A 94 -0.89 7.67 -4.47
N LEU A 95 -0.76 8.98 -4.23
CA LEU A 95 -1.82 9.93 -4.57
C LEU A 95 -2.08 10.01 -6.08
N MET A 96 -1.04 9.86 -6.90
CA MET A 96 -1.21 9.84 -8.36
C MET A 96 -1.92 8.56 -8.85
N LEU A 97 -1.89 7.48 -8.06
CA LEU A 97 -2.59 6.23 -8.38
C LEU A 97 -4.06 6.26 -7.97
N ALA A 98 -4.44 7.11 -7.01
CA ALA A 98 -5.80 7.22 -6.47
C ALA A 98 -6.72 8.21 -7.23
N LEU A 99 -6.19 8.91 -8.24
CA LEU A 99 -6.87 9.95 -9.04
C LEU A 99 -7.24 9.43 -10.44
#